data_AF-A0A534SSF6-F1
#
_entry.id   AF-A0A534SSF6-F1
#
_cell.length_a   1.000
_cell.length_b   1.000
_cell.length_c   1.000
_cell.angle_alpha   90.00
_cell.angle_beta   90.00
_cell.angle_gamma   90.00
#
_symmetry.space_group_name_H-M   'P 1'
#
loop_
_entity.id
_entity.type
_entity.pdbx_description
1 polymer ?
#
loop_
_entity_poly.entity_id
_entity_poly.type
_entity_poly.pdbx_seq_one_letter_code
_entity_poly.pdbx_strand_id
1 'polypeptide(L)'
;MCPVVAGYGGRDRLFASQGRRLEELLAELRVPHDVHVYSGAGHSYMSRHTGAMATLAAWGPMAVGFNADAEADSWRRIEAFFRTHLG
;
A
#
# COMPACT_ATOMS: atom_id res chain seq x y z
N MET A 1 -5.85 17.86 11.18
CA MET A 1 -5.76 16.55 10.52
C MET A 1 -4.44 15.91 10.94
N CYS A 2 -4.41 14.58 11.12
CA CYS A 2 -3.20 13.87 11.52
C CYS A 2 -2.34 13.52 10.29
N PRO A 3 -1.01 13.35 10.46
CA PRO A 3 -0.16 12.80 9.41
C PRO A 3 -0.64 11.42 8.94
N VAL A 4 -0.40 11.08 7.67
CA VAL A 4 -0.86 9.81 7.07
C VAL A 4 0.30 9.07 6.42
N VAL A 5 0.42 7.77 6.67
CA VAL A 5 1.27 6.85 5.89
C VAL A 5 0.37 5.82 5.20
N ALA A 6 0.60 5.54 3.91
CA ALA A 6 -0.19 4.56 3.17
C ALA A 6 0.62 3.87 2.06
N GLY A 7 0.35 2.58 1.85
CA GLY A 7 0.95 1.78 0.78
C GLY A 7 -0.12 1.08 -0.06
N TYR A 8 0.00 1.16 -1.38
CA TYR A 8 -0.94 0.59 -2.35
C TYR A 8 -0.22 -0.30 -3.35
N GLY A 9 -0.87 -1.39 -3.78
CA GLY A 9 -0.39 -2.22 -4.88
C GLY A 9 -0.78 -1.62 -6.22
N GLY A 10 0.18 -1.30 -7.08
CA GLY A 10 -0.05 -0.73 -8.42
C GLY A 10 -0.69 -1.72 -9.41
N ARG A 11 -0.58 -3.03 -9.15
CA ARG A 11 -1.27 -4.08 -9.93
C ARG A 11 -2.72 -4.29 -9.51
N ASP A 12 -3.13 -3.74 -8.36
CA ASP A 12 -4.52 -3.77 -7.91
C ASP A 12 -5.36 -2.79 -8.72
N ARG A 13 -6.05 -3.31 -9.74
CA ARG A 13 -6.85 -2.49 -10.65
C ARG A 13 -8.09 -1.88 -10.00
N LEU A 14 -8.48 -2.35 -8.81
CA LEU A 14 -9.64 -1.83 -8.08
C LEU A 14 -9.25 -0.65 -7.18
N PHE A 15 -8.10 -0.72 -6.52
CA PHE A 15 -7.73 0.25 -5.49
C PHE A 15 -6.49 1.11 -5.78
N ALA A 16 -5.67 0.79 -6.80
CA ALA A 16 -4.49 1.60 -7.12
C ALA A 16 -4.81 3.07 -7.44
N SER A 17 -5.97 3.34 -8.07
CA SER A 17 -6.41 4.72 -8.32
C SER A 17 -6.77 5.47 -7.04
N GLN A 18 -7.20 4.77 -5.99
CA GLN A 18 -7.56 5.39 -4.71
C GLN A 18 -6.32 5.86 -3.95
N GLY A 19 -5.18 5.16 -4.07
CA GLY A 19 -3.92 5.62 -3.50
C GLY A 19 -3.46 6.96 -4.07
N ARG A 20 -3.53 7.11 -5.41
CA ARG A 20 -3.23 8.39 -6.07
C ARG A 20 -4.20 9.49 -5.67
N ARG A 21 -5.49 9.19 -5.64
CA ARG A 21 -6.51 10.13 -5.18
C ARG A 21 -6.29 10.58 -3.73
N LEU A 22 -5.87 9.68 -2.85
CA LEU A 22 -5.56 10.00 -1.45
C LEU A 22 -4.38 10.97 -1.37
N GLU A 23 -3.30 10.71 -2.11
CA GLU A 23 -2.13 11.58 -2.18
C GLU A 23 -2.49 13.00 -2.65
N GLU A 24 -3.26 13.11 -3.74
CA GLU A 24 -3.75 14.39 -4.27
C GLU A 24 -4.55 15.19 -3.23
N LEU A 25 -5.50 14.55 -2.54
CA LEU A 25 -6.32 15.19 -1.52
C LEU A 25 -5.52 15.62 -0.29
N LEU A 26 -4.57 14.79 0.16
CA LEU A 26 -3.71 15.13 1.29
C LEU A 26 -2.77 16.29 0.94
N ALA A 27 -2.29 16.36 -0.30
CA ALA A 27 -1.49 17.47 -0.81
C ALA A 27 -2.30 18.78 -0.87
N GLU A 28 -3.53 18.74 -1.40
CA GLU A 28 -4.44 19.90 -1.45
C GLU A 28 -4.72 20.46 -0.05
N LEU A 29 -4.98 19.56 0.91
CA LEU A 29 -5.26 19.90 2.30
C LEU A 29 -4.01 20.23 3.13
N ARG A 30 -2.81 20.16 2.53
CA ARG A 30 -1.51 20.35 3.19
C ARG A 30 -1.33 19.48 4.43
N VAL A 31 -1.84 18.26 4.38
CA VAL A 31 -1.65 17.25 5.44
C VAL A 31 -0.28 16.59 5.21
N PRO A 32 0.62 16.52 6.20
CA PRO A 32 1.85 15.75 6.08
C PRO A 32 1.53 14.29 5.76
N HIS A 33 2.10 13.76 4.68
CA HIS A 33 1.79 12.41 4.25
C HIS A 33 2.98 11.70 3.60
N ASP A 34 2.95 10.38 3.68
CA ASP A 34 3.79 9.47 2.92
C ASP A 34 2.91 8.40 2.26
N VAL A 35 2.54 8.62 1.00
CA VAL A 35 1.73 7.68 0.21
C VAL A 35 2.61 7.08 -0.87
N HIS A 36 2.63 5.75 -0.99
CA HIS A 36 3.40 5.07 -2.02
C HIS A 36 2.59 3.99 -2.75
N VAL A 37 2.75 3.94 -4.07
CA VAL A 37 2.11 2.95 -4.95
C VAL A 37 3.19 2.05 -5.58
N TYR A 38 3.26 0.79 -5.14
CA TYR A 38 4.24 -0.17 -5.62
C TYR A 38 3.80 -0.80 -6.94
N SER A 39 4.39 -0.39 -8.06
CA SER A 39 4.00 -0.84 -9.42
C SER A 39 3.99 -2.37 -9.60
N GLY A 40 4.87 -3.10 -8.91
CA GLY A 40 4.99 -4.55 -8.99
C GLY A 40 4.12 -5.35 -8.02
N ALA A 41 3.43 -4.68 -7.07
CA ALA A 41 2.65 -5.33 -6.03
C ALA A 41 1.15 -5.26 -6.32
N GLY A 42 0.39 -6.28 -5.91
CA GLY A 42 -1.06 -6.28 -5.96
C GLY A 42 -1.68 -6.12 -4.57
N HIS A 43 -2.93 -6.54 -4.43
CA HIS A 43 -3.64 -6.46 -3.16
C HIS A 43 -3.02 -7.42 -2.12
N SER A 44 -3.10 -7.03 -0.84
CA SER A 44 -2.52 -7.79 0.27
C SER A 44 -1.02 -8.12 0.12
N TYR A 45 -0.22 -7.24 -0.48
CA TYR A 45 1.20 -7.50 -0.69
C TYR A 45 2.02 -7.68 0.61
N MET A 46 1.51 -7.18 1.74
CA MET A 46 2.10 -7.35 3.07
C MET A 46 1.68 -8.67 3.77
N SER A 47 0.99 -9.58 3.08
CA SER A 47 0.45 -10.79 3.71
C SER A 47 0.66 -12.02 2.82
N ARG A 48 1.01 -13.14 3.45
CA ARG A 48 1.16 -14.42 2.77
C ARG A 48 -0.16 -15.18 2.81
N HIS A 49 -0.71 -15.42 1.62
CA HIS A 49 -1.94 -16.18 1.43
C HIS A 49 -1.63 -17.54 0.79
N THR A 50 -2.32 -18.59 1.20
CA THR A 50 -2.13 -19.97 0.69
C THR A 50 -3.46 -20.61 0.32
N GLY A 51 -3.43 -21.60 -0.59
CA GLY A 51 -4.60 -22.38 -0.99
C GLY A 51 -5.27 -21.91 -2.28
N ALA A 52 -6.26 -22.67 -2.75
CA ALA A 52 -6.85 -22.48 -4.08
C ALA A 52 -7.47 -21.08 -4.29
N MET A 53 -8.11 -20.51 -3.26
CA MET A 53 -8.69 -19.17 -3.33
C MET A 53 -7.62 -18.09 -3.49
N ALA A 54 -6.47 -18.24 -2.84
CA ALA A 54 -5.35 -17.30 -3.00
C ALA A 54 -4.80 -17.34 -4.43
N THR A 55 -4.65 -18.54 -5.01
CA THR A 55 -4.22 -18.70 -6.41
C THR A 55 -5.20 -18.05 -7.39
N LEU A 56 -6.51 -18.25 -7.20
CA LEU A 56 -7.53 -17.61 -8.03
C LEU A 56 -7.49 -16.08 -7.90
N ALA A 57 -7.34 -15.56 -6.67
CA ALA A 57 -7.30 -14.14 -6.41
C ALA A 57 -6.02 -13.46 -6.97
N ALA A 58 -4.90 -14.19 -7.04
CA ALA A 58 -3.66 -13.72 -7.64
C ALA A 58 -3.77 -13.48 -9.15
N TRP A 59 -4.67 -14.20 -9.82
CA TRP A 59 -4.92 -14.06 -11.27
C TRP A 59 -6.05 -13.08 -11.56
N GLY A 60 -6.77 -12.64 -10.54
CA GLY A 60 -7.86 -11.68 -10.62
C GLY A 60 -7.41 -10.23 -10.76
N PRO A 61 -8.36 -9.28 -10.85
CA PRO A 61 -8.09 -7.85 -11.08
C PRO A 61 -7.31 -7.17 -9.94
N MET A 62 -7.36 -7.75 -8.73
CA MET A 62 -6.61 -7.27 -7.57
C MET A 62 -5.16 -7.76 -7.55
N ALA A 63 -4.82 -8.77 -8.36
CA ALA A 63 -3.51 -9.43 -8.36
C ALA A 63 -3.03 -9.78 -6.93
N VAL A 64 -3.91 -10.37 -6.11
CA VAL A 64 -3.64 -10.62 -4.68
C VAL A 64 -2.37 -11.44 -4.52
N GLY A 65 -1.41 -10.98 -3.72
CA GLY A 65 -0.21 -11.78 -3.50
C GLY A 65 0.89 -11.04 -2.78
N PHE A 66 1.64 -11.80 -1.98
CA PHE A 66 2.80 -11.33 -1.23
C PHE A 66 3.89 -10.77 -2.14
N ASN A 67 4.46 -9.62 -1.77
CA ASN A 67 5.63 -9.04 -2.43
C ASN A 67 6.64 -8.63 -1.35
N ALA A 68 7.77 -9.33 -1.28
CA ALA A 68 8.77 -9.16 -0.23
C ALA A 68 9.41 -7.76 -0.25
N ASP A 69 9.69 -7.21 -1.44
CA ASP A 69 10.35 -5.92 -1.57
C ASP A 69 9.42 -4.78 -1.14
N ALA A 70 8.15 -4.83 -1.57
CA ALA A 70 7.13 -3.86 -1.19
C ALA A 70 6.74 -3.97 0.28
N GLU A 71 6.65 -5.19 0.84
CA GLU A 71 6.44 -5.39 2.27
C GLU A 71 7.57 -4.78 3.10
N ALA A 72 8.83 -5.11 2.78
CA ALA A 72 9.98 -4.62 3.52
C ALA A 72 10.09 -3.09 3.46
N ASP A 73 9.80 -2.47 2.31
CA ASP A 73 9.77 -1.00 2.21
C ASP A 73 8.61 -0.38 2.98
N SER A 74 7.42 -0.97 2.91
CA SER A 74 6.27 -0.50 3.69
C SER A 74 6.52 -0.56 5.19
N TRP A 75 7.14 -1.63 5.70
CA TRP A 75 7.51 -1.68 7.12
C TRP A 75 8.49 -0.59 7.51
N ARG A 76 9.54 -0.35 6.72
CA ARG A 76 10.49 0.75 6.97
C ARG A 76 9.79 2.11 7.03
N ARG A 77 8.85 2.36 6.12
CA ARG A 77 8.07 3.61 6.09
C ARG A 77 7.15 3.75 7.30
N ILE A 78 6.44 2.68 7.68
CA ILE A 78 5.58 2.66 8.87
C ILE A 78 6.39 2.93 10.14
N GLU A 79 7.54 2.26 10.31
CA GLU A 79 8.43 2.47 11.46
C GLU A 79 8.99 3.90 11.48
N ALA A 80 9.44 4.42 10.33
CA ALA A 80 9.90 5.81 10.22
C ALA A 80 8.80 6.82 10.55
N PHE A 81 7.58 6.58 10.09
CA PHE A 81 6.41 7.40 10.37
C PHE A 81 6.13 7.44 11.89
N PHE A 82 6.04 6.28 12.54
CA PHE A 82 5.75 6.23 13.96
C PHE A 82 6.87 6.85 14.81
N ARG A 83 8.14 6.57 14.50
CA ARG A 83 9.27 7.23 15.18
C ARG A 83 9.24 8.76 15.03
N THR A 84 8.78 9.27 13.89
CA THR A 84 8.69 10.72 13.65
C THR A 84 7.54 11.37 14.43
N HIS A 85 6.43 10.65 14.62
CA HIS A 85 5.19 11.22 15.16
C HIS A 85 4.82 10.79 16.57
N LEU A 86 5.37 9.69 17.08
CA LEU A 86 5.04 9.11 18.40
C LEU A 86 6.25 8.94 19.34
N GLY A 87 7.49 9.00 18.85
CA GLY A 87 8.72 8.87 19.66
C GLY A 87 9.16 7.43 19.84
#